data_AF-A0A7Y1XB23-F1
#
_entry.id   AF-A0A7Y1XB23-F1
#
_cell.length_a   1.000
_cell.length_b   1.000
_cell.length_c   1.000
_cell.angle_alpha   90.00
_cell.angle_beta   90.00
_cell.angle_gamma   90.00
#
_symmetry.space_group_name_H-M   'P 1'
#
loop_
_entity.id
_entity.type
_entity.pdbx_description
1 polymer ?
#
loop_
_entity_poly.entity_id
_entity_poly.type
_entity_poly.pdbx_seq_one_letter_code
_entity_poly.pdbx_strand_id
1 'polypeptide(L)'
;MRNTRRALADFAEGPQSTDSPLYGAMTRAIMNSETLMRMVEKTPENQPVPLHLLAALQYLIGRTPEHALTGFYVEPQHRGSLDELQEAMEQFATSDQDEIEFLLATRTVQTNETGRAGALVPGFCLIYERTRLPLATIEIGAAAGLLLGWPDFFYDYGNAGQLGSSSSLVKLQTEVRGHRT
;
A
#
# COMPACT_ATOMS: atom_id res chain seq x y z
N MET A 1 -19.54 7.69 -15.70
CA MET A 1 -19.11 8.37 -14.46
C MET A 1 -18.63 7.32 -13.48
N ARG A 2 -17.38 7.44 -13.01
CA ARG A 2 -16.84 6.60 -11.94
C ARG A 2 -17.59 6.87 -10.64
N ASN A 3 -18.01 5.82 -9.92
CA ASN A 3 -18.64 5.96 -8.61
C ASN A 3 -17.53 5.97 -7.52
N THR A 4 -17.10 7.16 -7.13
CA THR A 4 -16.04 7.37 -6.12
C THR A 4 -16.36 6.68 -4.80
N ARG A 5 -17.59 6.82 -4.28
CA ARG A 5 -18.01 6.18 -3.02
C ARG A 5 -17.92 4.66 -3.09
N ARG A 6 -18.35 4.06 -4.21
CA ARG A 6 -18.20 2.61 -4.41
C ARG A 6 -16.73 2.19 -4.43
N ALA A 7 -15.87 2.91 -5.13
CA ALA A 7 -14.45 2.60 -5.16
C ALA A 7 -13.78 2.69 -3.77
N LEU A 8 -14.22 3.63 -2.94
CA LEU A 8 -13.77 3.73 -1.54
C LEU A 8 -14.29 2.56 -0.70
N ALA A 9 -15.57 2.19 -0.83
CA ALA A 9 -16.15 1.06 -0.13
C ALA A 9 -15.47 -0.26 -0.50
N ASP A 10 -15.29 -0.52 -1.80
CA ASP A 10 -14.62 -1.71 -2.33
C ASP A 10 -13.18 -1.83 -1.78
N PHE A 11 -12.47 -0.71 -1.62
CA PHE A 11 -11.13 -0.70 -1.03
C PHE A 11 -11.15 -0.91 0.49
N ALA A 12 -12.08 -0.26 1.20
CA ALA A 12 -12.19 -0.36 2.66
C ALA A 12 -12.62 -1.76 3.13
N GLU A 13 -13.38 -2.48 2.32
CA GLU A 13 -13.87 -3.85 2.59
C GLU A 13 -13.02 -4.94 1.90
N GLY A 14 -12.15 -4.54 0.98
CA GLY A 14 -11.33 -5.45 0.19
C GLY A 14 -10.08 -5.96 0.91
N PRO A 15 -9.34 -6.91 0.30
CA PRO A 15 -8.11 -7.47 0.88
C PRO A 15 -7.06 -6.41 1.22
N GLN A 16 -7.01 -5.32 0.45
CA GLN A 16 -6.04 -4.24 0.63
C GLN A 16 -6.18 -3.52 1.98
N SER A 17 -7.38 -3.44 2.55
CA SER A 17 -7.60 -2.87 3.88
C SER A 17 -7.15 -3.80 5.00
N THR A 18 -7.10 -5.11 4.73
CA THR A 18 -6.57 -6.13 5.64
C THR A 18 -5.05 -6.10 5.64
N ASP A 19 -4.44 -5.96 4.45
CA ASP A 19 -2.98 -5.84 4.29
C ASP A 19 -2.44 -4.54 4.89
N SER A 20 -3.24 -3.46 4.89
CA SER A 20 -2.91 -2.18 5.52
C SER A 20 -4.09 -1.65 6.34
N PRO A 21 -4.17 -1.99 7.65
CA PRO A 21 -5.23 -1.50 8.53
C PRO A 21 -5.32 0.03 8.58
N LEU A 22 -4.18 0.73 8.47
CA LEU A 22 -4.15 2.20 8.38
C LEU A 22 -4.88 2.69 7.13
N TYR A 23 -4.53 2.19 5.96
CA TYR A 23 -5.13 2.65 4.71
C TYR A 23 -6.63 2.31 4.68
N GLY A 24 -7.04 1.19 5.27
CA GLY A 24 -8.44 0.87 5.51
C GLY A 24 -9.14 1.91 6.40
N ALA A 25 -8.53 2.29 7.51
CA ALA A 25 -9.06 3.32 8.41
C ALA A 25 -9.13 4.71 7.74
N MET A 26 -8.08 5.13 7.04
CA MET A 26 -8.04 6.40 6.31
C MET A 26 -9.09 6.43 5.19
N THR A 27 -9.32 5.32 4.49
CA THR A 27 -10.37 5.23 3.46
C THR A 27 -11.76 5.40 4.07
N ARG A 28 -12.01 4.83 5.27
CA ARG A 28 -13.25 5.07 6.02
C ARG A 28 -13.38 6.53 6.46
N ALA A 29 -12.31 7.14 6.94
CA ALA A 29 -12.29 8.56 7.30
C ALA A 29 -12.63 9.46 6.09
N ILE A 30 -12.11 9.14 4.90
CA ILE A 30 -12.48 9.85 3.66
C ILE A 30 -13.98 9.78 3.42
N MET A 31 -14.62 8.61 3.53
CA MET A 31 -16.06 8.46 3.29
C MET A 31 -16.94 9.22 4.30
N ASN A 32 -16.42 9.48 5.50
CA ASN A 32 -17.12 10.16 6.60
C ASN A 32 -16.88 11.68 6.64
N SER A 33 -16.08 12.22 5.72
CA SER A 33 -15.69 13.63 5.70
C SER A 33 -16.05 14.29 4.38
N GLU A 34 -16.83 15.37 4.43
CA GLU A 34 -17.15 16.13 3.21
C GLU A 34 -15.90 16.76 2.59
N THR A 35 -14.97 17.25 3.41
CA THR A 35 -13.72 17.87 2.96
C THR A 35 -12.87 16.86 2.20
N LEU A 36 -12.64 15.68 2.79
CA LEU A 36 -11.83 14.63 2.15
C LEU A 36 -12.54 14.04 0.93
N MET A 37 -13.87 13.89 0.96
CA MET A 37 -14.64 13.46 -0.20
C MET A 37 -14.47 14.42 -1.39
N ARG A 38 -14.55 15.73 -1.17
CA ARG A 38 -14.35 16.72 -2.26
C ARG A 38 -12.94 16.64 -2.85
N MET A 39 -11.93 16.32 -2.04
CA MET A 39 -10.56 16.14 -2.53
C MET A 39 -10.39 14.85 -3.32
N VAL A 40 -10.86 13.72 -2.79
CA VAL A 40 -10.67 12.42 -3.46
C VAL A 40 -11.43 12.34 -4.79
N GLU A 41 -12.53 13.09 -4.93
CA GLU A 41 -13.27 13.24 -6.19
C GLU A 41 -12.46 13.92 -7.31
N LYS A 42 -11.39 14.65 -6.97
CA LYS A 42 -10.45 15.25 -7.95
C LYS A 42 -9.45 14.24 -8.54
N THR A 43 -9.42 13.01 -8.03
CA THR A 43 -8.58 11.94 -8.59
C THR A 43 -8.87 11.74 -10.08
N PRO A 44 -7.89 11.74 -10.99
CA PRO A 44 -8.13 11.47 -12.42
C PRO A 44 -8.75 10.09 -12.67
N GLU A 45 -9.53 9.93 -13.75
CA GLU A 45 -10.28 8.69 -14.03
C GLU A 45 -9.38 7.44 -14.14
N ASN A 46 -8.15 7.59 -14.60
CA ASN A 46 -7.17 6.52 -14.77
C ASN A 46 -6.32 6.24 -13.51
N GLN A 47 -6.62 6.88 -12.37
CA GLN A 47 -5.92 6.67 -11.11
C GLN A 47 -6.81 5.93 -10.09
N PRO A 48 -6.21 5.08 -9.24
CA PRO A 48 -6.92 4.40 -8.17
C PRO A 48 -7.38 5.41 -7.10
N VAL A 49 -8.71 5.52 -6.92
CA VAL A 49 -9.39 6.55 -6.11
C VAL A 49 -8.79 6.72 -4.71
N PRO A 50 -8.84 5.71 -3.82
CA PRO A 50 -8.31 5.89 -2.46
C PRO A 50 -6.80 6.14 -2.48
N LEU A 51 -6.06 5.34 -3.24
CA LEU A 51 -4.59 5.36 -3.20
C LEU A 51 -3.99 6.68 -3.70
N HIS A 52 -4.66 7.40 -4.60
CA HIS A 52 -4.11 8.66 -5.12
C HIS A 52 -4.07 9.75 -4.05
N LEU A 53 -5.19 9.94 -3.33
CA LEU A 53 -5.23 10.88 -2.20
C LEU A 53 -4.32 10.41 -1.06
N LEU A 54 -4.36 9.12 -0.70
CA LEU A 54 -3.52 8.59 0.37
C LEU A 54 -2.02 8.76 0.07
N ALA A 55 -1.60 8.60 -1.18
CA ALA A 55 -0.22 8.83 -1.60
C ALA A 55 0.16 10.31 -1.53
N ALA A 56 -0.74 11.24 -1.90
CA ALA A 56 -0.50 12.67 -1.77
C ALA A 56 -0.31 13.07 -0.29
N LEU A 57 -1.18 12.57 0.60
CA LEU A 57 -1.04 12.78 2.04
C LEU A 57 0.30 12.23 2.56
N GLN A 58 0.62 10.97 2.24
CA GLN A 58 1.86 10.34 2.68
C GLN A 58 3.12 11.07 2.16
N TYR A 59 3.10 11.56 0.92
CA TYR A 59 4.20 12.32 0.34
C TYR A 59 4.45 13.63 1.10
N LEU A 60 3.39 14.36 1.46
CA LEU A 60 3.48 15.63 2.17
C LEU A 60 3.82 15.47 3.65
N ILE A 61 3.31 14.42 4.30
CA ILE A 61 3.63 14.08 5.69
C ILE A 61 5.15 13.97 5.91
N GLY A 62 5.88 13.41 4.94
CA GLY A 62 7.35 13.33 5.00
C GLY A 62 8.06 14.68 5.11
N ARG A 63 7.35 15.80 4.85
CA ARG A 63 7.86 17.17 4.94
C ARG A 63 7.32 17.92 6.17
N THR A 64 6.42 17.32 6.93
CA THR A 64 5.73 17.91 8.10
C THR A 64 5.79 16.98 9.31
N PRO A 65 6.99 16.67 9.85
CA PRO A 65 7.14 15.67 10.91
C PRO A 65 6.37 16.01 12.19
N GLU A 66 6.12 17.30 12.44
CA GLU A 66 5.43 17.81 13.64
C GLU A 66 3.89 17.65 13.58
N HIS A 67 3.32 17.32 12.41
CA HIS A 67 1.87 17.23 12.25
C HIS A 67 1.31 15.95 12.91
N ALA A 68 0.14 16.04 13.55
CA ALA A 68 -0.49 14.92 14.26
C ALA A 68 -0.68 13.66 13.37
N LEU A 69 -1.00 13.87 12.09
CA LEU A 69 -1.16 12.79 11.10
C LEU A 69 0.12 11.94 10.93
N THR A 70 1.31 12.51 11.14
CA THR A 70 2.59 11.80 11.06
C THR A 70 2.68 10.66 12.09
N GLY A 71 2.15 10.87 13.30
CA GLY A 71 2.16 9.87 14.37
C GLY A 71 1.49 8.55 13.97
N PHE A 72 0.43 8.63 13.15
CA PHE A 72 -0.26 7.44 12.62
C PHE A 72 0.59 6.63 11.64
N TYR A 73 1.62 7.20 11.01
CA TYR A 73 2.50 6.46 10.09
C TYR A 73 3.70 5.83 10.80
N VAL A 74 4.23 6.47 11.83
CA VAL A 74 5.49 6.08 12.50
C VAL A 74 5.27 5.00 13.57
N GLU A 75 4.11 5.00 14.24
CA GLU A 75 3.86 4.14 15.39
C GLU A 75 2.62 3.24 15.19
N PRO A 76 2.75 2.07 14.54
CA PRO A 76 1.64 1.17 14.25
C PRO A 76 0.81 0.75 15.49
N GLN A 77 1.44 0.73 16.66
CA GLN A 77 0.86 0.35 17.96
C GLN A 77 0.21 1.51 18.74
N HIS A 78 0.40 2.77 18.34
CA HIS A 78 -0.18 3.96 19.00
C HIS A 78 -1.13 4.74 18.09
N ARG A 79 -1.81 4.03 17.20
CA ARG A 79 -2.86 4.63 16.38
C ARG A 79 -3.97 5.06 17.34
N GLY A 80 -4.15 6.37 17.50
CA GLY A 80 -5.28 6.94 18.22
C GLY A 80 -6.61 6.42 17.69
N SER A 81 -7.70 6.91 18.27
CA SER A 81 -9.06 6.61 17.80
C SER A 81 -9.24 6.96 16.32
N LEU A 82 -10.24 6.33 15.70
CA LEU A 82 -10.63 6.65 14.32
C LEU A 82 -11.06 8.12 14.17
N ASP A 83 -11.63 8.70 15.23
CA ASP A 83 -12.04 10.09 15.26
C ASP A 83 -10.81 11.02 15.23
N GLU A 84 -9.78 10.73 16.02
CA GLU A 84 -8.51 11.46 15.98
C GLU A 84 -7.81 11.34 14.62
N LEU A 85 -7.85 10.17 13.98
CA LEU A 85 -7.32 9.99 12.64
C LEU A 85 -8.07 10.85 11.63
N GLN A 86 -9.41 10.84 11.67
CA GLN A 86 -10.23 11.62 10.76
C GLN A 86 -9.97 13.12 10.96
N GLU A 87 -9.95 13.59 12.20
CA GLU A 87 -9.66 14.99 12.52
C GLU A 87 -8.27 15.41 12.02
N ALA A 88 -7.23 14.59 12.28
CA ALA A 88 -5.89 14.86 11.78
C ALA A 88 -5.82 14.89 10.24
N MET A 89 -6.55 14.01 9.56
CA MET A 89 -6.63 14.03 8.09
C MET A 89 -7.33 15.29 7.57
N GLU A 90 -8.43 15.72 8.20
CA GLU A 90 -9.16 16.92 7.80
C GLU A 90 -8.35 18.20 8.02
N GLN A 91 -7.66 18.29 9.17
CA GLN A 91 -6.76 19.41 9.47
C GLN A 91 -5.64 19.49 8.43
N PHE A 92 -4.97 18.36 8.14
CA PHE A 92 -3.90 18.30 7.15
C PHE A 92 -4.39 18.62 5.74
N ALA A 93 -5.54 18.06 5.35
CA ALA A 93 -6.16 18.33 4.07
C ALA A 93 -6.47 19.81 3.90
N THR A 94 -6.92 20.48 4.97
CA THR A 94 -7.24 21.91 4.94
C THR A 94 -5.97 22.78 4.92
N SER A 95 -4.94 22.43 5.69
CA SER A 95 -3.69 23.21 5.74
C SER A 95 -2.91 23.17 4.43
N ASP A 96 -2.89 22.01 3.77
CA ASP A 96 -2.06 21.75 2.59
C ASP A 96 -2.91 21.55 1.33
N GLN A 97 -4.13 22.10 1.30
CA GLN A 97 -5.11 21.89 0.25
C GLN A 97 -4.53 22.14 -1.16
N ASP A 98 -3.91 23.30 -1.37
CA ASP A 98 -3.36 23.67 -2.68
C ASP A 98 -2.28 22.68 -3.16
N GLU A 99 -1.44 22.19 -2.25
CA GLU A 99 -0.38 21.25 -2.58
C GLU A 99 -0.94 19.85 -2.85
N ILE A 100 -1.93 19.41 -2.08
CA ILE A 100 -2.65 18.14 -2.33
C ILE A 100 -3.33 18.17 -3.69
N GLU A 101 -4.06 19.25 -4.01
CA GLU A 101 -4.74 19.40 -5.30
C GLU A 101 -3.75 19.42 -6.46
N PHE A 102 -2.61 20.11 -6.29
CA PHE A 102 -1.53 20.10 -7.27
C PHE A 102 -0.98 18.69 -7.50
N LEU A 103 -0.77 17.90 -6.44
CA LEU A 103 -0.31 16.51 -6.56
C LEU A 103 -1.35 15.63 -7.27
N LEU A 104 -2.63 15.76 -6.92
CA LEU A 104 -3.71 15.02 -7.58
C LEU A 104 -3.82 15.37 -9.07
N ALA A 105 -3.56 16.62 -9.45
CA ALA A 105 -3.61 17.05 -10.85
C ALA A 105 -2.38 16.65 -11.67
N THR A 106 -1.19 16.59 -11.05
CA THR A 106 0.09 16.49 -11.79
C THR A 106 0.83 15.17 -11.61
N ARG A 107 0.46 14.37 -10.60
CA ARG A 107 1.15 13.12 -10.28
C ARG A 107 0.24 11.93 -10.49
N THR A 108 0.86 10.79 -10.75
CA THR A 108 0.21 9.49 -10.83
C THR A 108 0.81 8.57 -9.77
N VAL A 109 0.03 7.59 -9.33
CA VAL A 109 0.50 6.53 -8.47
C VAL A 109 0.72 5.25 -9.27
N GLN A 110 1.61 4.40 -8.78
CA GLN A 110 1.86 3.07 -9.31
C GLN A 110 1.80 2.08 -8.14
N THR A 111 1.13 0.95 -8.35
CA THR A 111 1.02 -0.10 -7.33
C THR A 111 2.26 -0.99 -7.39
N ASN A 112 3.30 -0.63 -6.63
CA ASN A 112 4.46 -1.48 -6.45
C ASN A 112 4.29 -2.30 -5.16
N GLU A 113 3.65 -3.46 -5.29
CA GLU A 113 3.31 -4.35 -4.17
C GLU A 113 4.34 -5.49 -4.10
N THR A 114 5.03 -5.58 -2.97
CA THR A 114 6.13 -6.55 -2.73
C THR A 114 5.62 -7.97 -2.44
N GLY A 115 4.40 -8.13 -1.92
CA GLY A 115 3.72 -9.40 -1.68
C GLY A 115 3.56 -10.27 -2.92
N ARG A 116 3.54 -9.68 -4.13
CA ARG A 116 3.66 -10.42 -5.40
C ARG A 116 4.85 -11.37 -5.42
N ALA A 117 5.94 -11.03 -4.73
CA ALA A 117 7.10 -11.92 -4.62
C ALA A 117 6.73 -13.25 -3.94
N GLY A 118 5.82 -13.24 -2.96
CA GLY A 118 5.36 -14.45 -2.26
C GLY A 118 4.82 -15.52 -3.20
N ALA A 119 4.13 -15.12 -4.28
CA ALA A 119 3.61 -16.03 -5.29
C ALA A 119 4.66 -16.42 -6.36
N LEU A 120 5.65 -15.56 -6.63
CA LEU A 120 6.66 -15.79 -7.67
C LEU A 120 7.78 -16.73 -7.22
N VAL A 121 8.25 -16.57 -5.99
CA VAL A 121 9.41 -17.31 -5.46
C VAL A 121 9.28 -18.83 -5.52
N PRO A 122 8.12 -19.46 -5.22
CA PRO A 122 7.97 -20.90 -5.39
C PRO A 122 8.20 -21.36 -6.85
N GLY A 123 7.76 -20.55 -7.82
CA GLY A 123 8.02 -20.80 -9.24
C GLY A 123 9.51 -20.69 -9.60
N PHE A 124 10.22 -19.73 -9.01
CA PHE A 124 11.68 -19.58 -9.19
C PHE A 124 12.45 -20.77 -8.62
N CYS A 125 12.06 -21.26 -7.44
CA CYS A 125 12.62 -22.49 -6.86
C CYS A 125 12.41 -23.69 -7.79
N LEU A 126 11.21 -23.86 -8.35
CA LEU A 126 10.90 -24.94 -9.28
C LEU A 126 11.75 -24.88 -10.57
N ILE A 127 12.00 -23.67 -11.09
CA ILE A 127 12.89 -23.48 -12.25
C ILE A 127 14.32 -23.92 -11.90
N TYR A 128 14.82 -23.51 -10.73
CA TYR A 128 16.15 -23.90 -10.28
C TYR A 128 16.28 -25.41 -10.07
N GLU A 129 15.28 -26.07 -9.47
CA GLU A 129 15.28 -27.51 -9.28
C GLU A 129 15.40 -28.28 -10.61
N ARG A 130 14.75 -27.79 -11.67
CA ARG A 130 14.74 -28.41 -13.00
C ARG A 130 15.99 -28.13 -13.81
N THR A 131 16.59 -26.96 -13.66
CA THR A 131 17.67 -26.49 -14.53
C THR A 131 19.05 -26.53 -13.89
N ARG A 132 19.12 -26.36 -12.55
CA ARG A 132 20.35 -26.17 -11.78
C ARG A 132 21.24 -25.02 -12.28
N LEU A 133 20.64 -24.04 -12.95
CA LEU A 133 21.33 -22.84 -13.46
C LEU A 133 21.01 -21.62 -12.59
N PRO A 134 21.93 -20.63 -12.51
CA PRO A 134 21.63 -19.35 -11.88
C PRO A 134 20.41 -18.67 -12.51
N LEU A 135 19.55 -18.08 -11.68
CA LEU A 135 18.37 -17.34 -12.13
C LEU A 135 18.68 -15.85 -12.28
N ALA A 136 18.37 -15.28 -13.45
CA ALA A 136 18.34 -13.84 -13.66
C ALA A 136 16.90 -13.40 -13.96
N THR A 137 16.47 -12.28 -13.37
CA THR A 137 15.11 -11.75 -13.54
C THR A 137 15.14 -10.40 -14.24
N ILE A 138 14.18 -10.16 -15.15
CA ILE A 138 13.97 -8.88 -15.83
C ILE A 138 12.51 -8.48 -15.60
N GLU A 139 12.29 -7.39 -14.88
CA GLU A 139 10.95 -6.82 -14.66
C GLU A 139 10.72 -5.67 -15.64
N ILE A 140 9.74 -5.85 -16.55
CA ILE A 140 9.32 -4.80 -17.48
C ILE A 140 8.37 -3.87 -16.72
N GLY A 141 8.73 -2.59 -16.62
CA GLY A 141 7.91 -1.61 -15.90
C GLY A 141 8.05 -1.69 -14.37
N ALA A 142 9.28 -1.92 -13.87
CA ALA A 142 9.57 -2.12 -12.44
C ALA A 142 9.20 -0.94 -11.52
N ALA A 143 8.83 0.22 -12.07
CA ALA A 143 8.56 1.45 -11.31
C ALA A 143 9.70 1.77 -10.33
N ALA A 144 9.42 1.83 -9.02
CA ALA A 144 10.43 2.03 -7.98
C ALA A 144 11.37 0.82 -7.74
N GLY A 145 11.19 -0.29 -8.46
CA GLY A 145 12.05 -1.47 -8.39
C GLY A 145 11.86 -2.33 -7.15
N LEU A 146 10.81 -2.14 -6.34
CA LEU A 146 10.65 -2.86 -5.07
C LEU A 146 10.61 -4.39 -5.27
N LEU A 147 9.95 -4.87 -6.32
CA LEU A 147 9.87 -6.31 -6.59
C LEU A 147 11.22 -6.93 -7.03
N LEU A 148 12.16 -6.13 -7.57
CA LEU A 148 13.52 -6.59 -7.88
C LEU A 148 14.30 -6.99 -6.62
N GLY A 149 13.89 -6.49 -5.44
CA GLY A 149 14.45 -6.87 -4.15
C GLY A 149 14.01 -8.23 -3.63
N TRP A 150 13.22 -9.00 -4.39
CA TRP A 150 12.74 -10.32 -3.98
C TRP A 150 13.82 -11.26 -3.42
N PRO A 151 15.08 -11.29 -3.89
CA PRO A 151 16.09 -12.19 -3.31
C PRO A 151 16.42 -11.88 -1.84
N ASP A 152 16.19 -10.64 -1.40
CA ASP A 152 16.55 -10.15 -0.07
C ASP A 152 15.40 -10.21 0.94
N PHE A 153 14.21 -10.63 0.52
CA PHE A 153 13.03 -10.71 1.39
C PHE A 153 13.03 -11.98 2.24
N PHE A 154 12.31 -11.93 3.36
CA PHE A 154 11.94 -13.11 4.13
C PHE A 154 10.53 -13.56 3.75
N TYR A 155 10.36 -14.85 3.50
CA TYR A 155 9.10 -15.47 3.11
C TYR A 155 8.66 -16.46 4.19
N ASP A 156 7.45 -16.31 4.67
CA ASP A 156 6.81 -17.23 5.61
C ASP A 156 5.54 -17.80 4.97
N TYR A 157 5.59 -19.08 4.59
CA TYR A 157 4.48 -19.82 4.01
C TYR A 157 3.70 -20.63 5.07
N GLY A 158 3.86 -20.28 6.35
CA GLY A 158 3.27 -21.01 7.47
C GLY A 158 3.75 -22.45 7.52
N ASN A 159 2.83 -23.40 7.50
CA ASN A 159 3.14 -24.83 7.56
C ASN A 159 3.95 -25.34 6.35
N ALA A 160 3.95 -24.61 5.23
CA ALA A 160 4.72 -24.98 4.04
C ALA A 160 6.20 -24.59 4.12
N GLY A 161 6.60 -23.85 5.17
CA GLY A 161 8.00 -23.52 5.44
C GLY A 161 8.34 -22.05 5.24
N GLN A 162 9.63 -21.74 5.38
CA GLN A 162 10.15 -20.38 5.38
C GLN A 162 11.42 -20.28 4.51
N LEU A 163 11.66 -19.12 3.93
CA LEU A 163 12.82 -18.85 3.07
C LEU A 163 13.37 -17.45 3.31
N GLY A 164 14.69 -17.28 3.21
CA GLY A 164 15.36 -15.99 3.31
C GLY A 164 15.88 -15.68 4.73
N SER A 165 16.46 -14.50 4.90
CA SER A 165 17.05 -14.10 6.18
C SER A 165 15.98 -13.61 7.16
N SER A 166 15.97 -14.13 8.39
CA SER A 166 15.09 -13.64 9.45
C SER A 166 15.38 -12.19 9.88
N SER A 167 16.56 -11.67 9.53
CA SER A 167 16.95 -10.27 9.71
C SER A 167 16.50 -9.35 8.58
N SER A 168 15.85 -9.87 7.52
CA SER A 168 15.34 -9.04 6.43
C SER A 168 14.35 -8.01 6.95
N LEU A 169 14.45 -6.79 6.41
CA LEU A 169 13.52 -5.70 6.69
C LEU A 169 12.14 -5.95 6.09
N VAL A 170 12.06 -6.72 5.01
CA VAL A 170 10.80 -7.05 4.34
C VAL A 170 10.46 -8.50 4.65
N LYS A 171 9.37 -8.69 5.40
CA LYS A 171 8.86 -10.00 5.80
C LYS A 171 7.48 -10.19 5.20
N LEU A 172 7.34 -11.19 4.35
CA LEU A 172 6.11 -11.52 3.65
C LEU A 172 5.52 -12.79 4.24
N GLN A 173 4.34 -12.67 4.85
CA GLN A 173 3.53 -13.82 5.22
C GLN A 173 2.62 -14.17 4.05
N THR A 174 2.56 -15.44 3.68
CA THR A 174 1.80 -15.90 2.52
C THR A 174 1.06 -17.19 2.87
N GLU A 175 -0.26 -17.16 2.78
CA GLU A 175 -1.09 -18.35 2.94
C GLU A 175 -1.12 -19.16 1.63
N VAL A 176 -0.65 -20.41 1.69
CA VAL A 176 -0.75 -21.33 0.55
C VAL A 176 -2.16 -21.91 0.51
N ARG A 177 -2.91 -21.59 -0.55
CA ARG A 177 -4.27 -22.09 -0.79
C ARG A 177 -4.31 -23.06 -1.96
N GLY A 178 -4.87 -24.25 -1.73
CA GLY A 178 -5.02 -25.31 -2.74
C GLY A 178 -4.61 -26.68 -2.23
N HIS A 179 -5.05 -27.75 -2.90
CA HIS A 179 -4.90 -29.15 -2.42
C HIS A 179 -3.84 -29.96 -3.18
N ARG A 180 -3.05 -29.33 -4.06
CA ARG A 180 -2.04 -30.02 -4.86
C ARG A 180 -0.67 -29.40 -4.60
N THR A 181 0.08 -30.07 -3.75
CA THR A 181 1.54 -30.02 -3.67
C THR A 181 2.15 -30.92 -4.74
#